data_AF-A0A3M1PPV4-F1
#
_entry.id   AF-A0A3M1PPV4-F1
#
_cell.length_a   1.000
_cell.length_b   1.000
_cell.length_c   1.000
_cell.angle_alpha   90.00
_cell.angle_beta   90.00
_cell.angle_gamma   90.00
#
_symmetry.space_group_name_H-M   'P 1'
#
loop_
_entity.id
_entity.type
_entity.pdbx_description
1 polymer ?
#
loop_
_entity_poly.entity_id
_entity_poly.type
_entity_poly.pdbx_seq_one_letter_code
_entity_poly.pdbx_strand_id
1 'polypeptide(L)'
;WGWAPDYVEAMYRMLQQDQPEDFVIATGHTASLEDFVAAVFAHVGLDWRSHVQADASLLRPSDIAISRNSPQKAKEKLGWTAQYLMPDVARKMVDALLNPTLLPAISATGNGSTPTEVQPSSLGAGRSA
;
A
#
# COMPACT_ATOMS: atom_id res chain seq x y z
N TRP A 1 -7.42 2.34 5.53
CA TRP A 1 -6.21 1.52 5.62
C TRP A 1 -6.54 0.07 5.42
N GLY A 2 -5.69 -0.68 4.71
CA GLY A 2 -5.85 -2.12 4.48
C GLY A 2 -4.50 -2.80 4.36
N TRP A 3 -4.52 -4.13 4.33
CA TRP A 3 -3.31 -4.95 4.29
C TRP A 3 -2.89 -5.25 2.85
N ALA A 4 -1.62 -4.98 2.51
CA ALA A 4 -1.14 -5.06 1.14
C ALA A 4 -1.32 -6.46 0.49
N PRO A 5 -1.00 -7.58 1.17
CA PRO A 5 -1.30 -8.91 0.65
C PRO A 5 -2.76 -9.14 0.27
N ASP A 6 -3.73 -8.65 1.06
CA ASP A 6 -5.15 -8.77 0.73
C ASP A 6 -5.48 -8.02 -0.56
N TYR A 7 -4.84 -6.87 -0.78
CA TYR A 7 -5.08 -6.04 -1.95
C TYR A 7 -4.48 -6.66 -3.22
N VAL A 8 -3.33 -7.32 -3.10
CA VAL A 8 -2.71 -8.06 -4.22
C VAL A 8 -3.59 -9.25 -4.63
N GLU A 9 -4.22 -9.94 -3.68
CA GLU A 9 -5.22 -10.98 -3.98
C GLU A 9 -6.40 -10.41 -4.78
N ALA A 10 -6.85 -9.18 -4.49
CA ALA A 10 -7.88 -8.52 -5.29
C ALA A 10 -7.41 -8.29 -6.73
N MET A 11 -6.18 -7.81 -6.92
CA MET A 11 -5.57 -7.61 -8.24
C MET A 11 -5.49 -8.92 -9.02
N TYR A 12 -5.08 -10.00 -8.36
CA TYR A 12 -5.06 -11.33 -8.98
C TYR A 12 -6.44 -11.76 -9.45
N ARG A 13 -7.49 -11.57 -8.64
CA ARG A 13 -8.88 -11.89 -8.98
C ARG A 13 -9.44 -11.07 -10.14
N MET A 14 -9.05 -9.80 -10.28
CA MET A 14 -9.44 -8.98 -11.43
C MET A 14 -8.97 -9.60 -12.75
N LEU A 15 -7.76 -10.17 -12.77
CA LEU A 15 -7.19 -10.81 -13.95
C LEU A 15 -7.88 -12.15 -14.29
N GLN A 16 -8.66 -12.71 -13.38
CA GLN A 16 -9.41 -13.95 -13.63
C GLN A 16 -10.81 -13.70 -14.22
N GLN A 17 -11.20 -12.43 -14.42
CA GLN A 17 -12.51 -12.08 -15.00
C GLN A 17 -12.46 -12.17 -16.53
N ASP A 18 -13.57 -12.59 -17.16
CA ASP A 18 -13.67 -12.69 -18.63
C ASP A 18 -13.59 -11.32 -19.33
N GLN A 19 -14.06 -10.26 -18.67
CA GLN A 19 -14.09 -8.90 -19.22
C GLN A 19 -13.35 -7.92 -18.29
N PRO A 20 -12.53 -7.02 -18.84
CA PRO A 20 -11.81 -6.04 -18.05
C PRO A 20 -12.77 -5.00 -17.47
N GLU A 21 -12.57 -4.68 -16.18
CA GLU A 21 -13.37 -3.69 -15.46
C GLU A 21 -12.55 -2.99 -14.39
N ASP A 22 -12.97 -1.77 -14.04
CA ASP A 22 -12.40 -1.03 -12.91
C ASP A 22 -13.09 -1.38 -11.59
N PHE A 23 -12.29 -1.50 -10.53
CA PHE A 23 -12.77 -1.84 -9.19
C PHE A 23 -12.18 -0.92 -8.13
N VAL A 24 -13.02 -0.54 -7.17
CA VAL A 24 -12.57 0.09 -5.92
C VAL A 24 -12.18 -1.01 -4.94
N ILE A 25 -10.89 -1.07 -4.61
CA ILE A 25 -10.35 -1.99 -3.58
C ILE A 25 -10.09 -1.20 -2.31
N ALA A 26 -10.91 -1.47 -1.29
CA ALA A 26 -10.84 -0.81 -0.01
C ALA A 26 -11.43 -1.72 1.08
N THR A 27 -11.15 -1.41 2.34
CA THR A 27 -11.75 -2.11 3.48
C THR A 27 -13.20 -1.73 3.75
N GLY A 28 -13.71 -0.67 3.11
CA GLY A 28 -15.01 -0.06 3.44
C GLY A 28 -15.03 0.70 4.77
N HIS A 29 -13.89 0.78 5.47
CA HIS A 29 -13.77 1.41 6.78
C HIS A 29 -12.79 2.59 6.71
N THR A 30 -13.25 3.74 7.21
CA THR A 30 -12.44 4.95 7.41
C THR A 30 -12.07 5.05 8.88
N ALA A 31 -10.85 5.46 9.18
CA ALA A 31 -10.47 5.92 10.50
C ALA A 31 -9.52 7.14 10.34
N SER A 32 -9.14 7.78 11.44
CA SER A 32 -8.27 8.97 11.46
C SER A 32 -6.80 8.63 11.75
N LEU A 33 -5.87 9.54 11.38
CA LEU A 33 -4.45 9.34 11.69
C LEU A 33 -4.24 9.22 13.21
N GLU A 34 -5.03 9.97 13.99
CA GLU A 34 -5.06 9.86 15.45
C GLU A 34 -5.43 8.44 15.90
N ASP A 35 -6.46 7.82 15.30
CA ASP A 35 -6.84 6.43 15.64
C ASP A 35 -5.71 5.44 15.34
N PHE A 36 -5.00 5.63 14.22
CA PHE A 36 -3.86 4.78 13.84
C PHE A 36 -2.70 4.93 14.82
N VAL A 37 -2.33 6.17 15.15
CA VAL A 37 -1.27 6.48 16.12
C VAL A 37 -1.63 5.92 17.50
N ALA A 38 -2.88 6.11 17.95
CA ALA A 38 -3.36 5.56 19.21
C ALA A 38 -3.28 4.03 19.25
N ALA A 39 -3.69 3.34 18.17
CA ALA A 39 -3.62 1.88 18.08
C ALA A 39 -2.17 1.36 18.14
N VAL A 40 -1.23 2.04 17.47
CA VAL A 40 0.20 1.69 17.48
C VAL A 40 0.79 1.80 18.89
N PHE A 41 0.59 2.93 19.57
CA PHE A 41 1.14 3.15 20.91
C PHE A 41 0.47 2.26 21.97
N ALA A 42 -0.84 2.04 21.87
CA ALA A 42 -1.55 1.13 22.75
C ALA A 42 -1.00 -0.30 22.67
N HIS A 43 -0.58 -0.77 21.49
CA HIS A 43 0.00 -2.09 21.30
C HIS A 43 1.32 -2.31 22.06
N VAL A 44 2.03 -1.22 22.38
CA VAL A 44 3.27 -1.24 23.19
C VAL A 44 3.06 -0.69 24.60
N GLY A 45 1.82 -0.49 25.04
CA GLY A 45 1.49 -0.03 26.39
C GLY A 45 1.86 1.43 26.68
N LEU A 46 1.85 2.30 25.67
CA LEU A 46 2.17 3.73 25.80
C LEU A 46 0.97 4.62 25.47
N ASP A 47 0.90 5.81 26.07
CA ASP A 47 -0.03 6.87 25.66
C ASP A 47 0.64 7.78 24.64
N TRP A 48 0.14 7.76 23.40
CA TRP A 48 0.70 8.53 22.29
C TRP A 48 0.76 10.04 22.56
N ARG A 49 -0.15 10.58 23.38
CA ARG A 49 -0.18 12.03 23.69
C ARG A 49 1.05 12.51 24.44
N SER A 50 1.77 11.60 25.09
CA SER A 50 3.03 11.90 25.78
C SER A 50 4.25 11.91 24.85
N HIS A 51 4.11 11.47 23.60
CA HIS A 51 5.24 11.20 22.70
C HIS A 51 5.15 11.91 21.34
N VAL A 52 3.94 12.29 20.90
CA VAL A 52 3.71 12.84 19.57
C VAL A 52 3.52 14.36 19.65
N GLN A 53 4.17 15.08 18.74
CA GLN A 53 3.99 16.52 18.54
C GLN A 53 3.59 16.77 17.08
N ALA A 54 2.64 17.67 16.88
CA ALA A 54 2.25 18.11 15.54
C ALA A 54 3.24 19.16 15.03
N ASP A 55 3.76 18.97 13.82
CA ASP A 55 4.60 19.95 13.14
C ASP A 55 3.86 20.50 11.91
N ALA A 56 3.63 21.81 11.91
CA ALA A 56 2.95 22.50 10.80
C ALA A 56 3.73 22.42 9.48
N SER A 57 5.05 22.19 9.53
CA SER A 57 5.89 22.04 8.33
C SER A 57 5.57 20.76 7.54
N LEU A 58 4.94 19.76 8.18
CA LEU A 58 4.54 18.50 7.56
C LEU A 58 3.15 18.56 6.91
N LEU A 59 2.42 19.66 7.05
CA LEU A 59 1.10 19.84 6.45
C LEU A 59 1.23 20.06 4.94
N ARG A 60 0.39 19.39 4.14
CA ARG A 60 0.36 19.62 2.70
C ARG A 60 -0.64 20.73 2.36
N PRO A 61 -0.32 21.62 1.39
CA PRO A 61 -1.24 22.67 0.96
C PRO A 61 -2.61 22.15 0.49
N SER A 62 -2.64 20.92 -0.05
CA SER A 62 -3.85 20.22 -0.45
C SER A 62 -3.85 18.80 0.11
N ASP A 63 -4.36 18.64 1.32
CA ASP A 63 -4.64 17.33 1.92
C ASP A 63 -6.10 16.94 1.74
N ILE A 64 -6.33 15.66 1.43
CA ILE A 64 -7.67 15.09 1.42
C ILE A 64 -8.08 14.88 2.88
N ALA A 65 -9.12 15.59 3.33
CA ALA A 65 -9.57 15.52 4.71
C ALA A 65 -10.14 14.13 5.08
N ILE A 66 -10.89 13.50 4.17
CA ILE A 66 -11.55 12.21 4.40
C ILE A 66 -11.47 11.37 3.14
N SER A 67 -10.98 10.12 3.28
CA SER A 67 -11.08 9.10 2.24
C SER A 67 -12.03 8.00 2.70
N ARG A 68 -13.13 7.82 1.97
CA ARG A 68 -14.13 6.77 2.20
C ARG A 68 -14.50 6.15 0.86
N ASN A 69 -14.31 4.84 0.76
CA ASN A 69 -14.46 4.09 -0.48
C ASN A 69 -15.37 2.88 -0.25
N SER A 70 -16.23 2.57 -1.23
CA SER A 70 -17.10 1.39 -1.18
C SER A 70 -16.51 0.25 -2.03
N PRO A 71 -16.15 -0.90 -1.43
CA PRO A 71 -15.68 -2.07 -2.16
C PRO A 71 -16.82 -2.98 -2.65
N GLN A 72 -18.07 -2.50 -2.70
CA GLN A 72 -19.25 -3.32 -3.00
C GLN A 72 -19.11 -4.07 -4.33
N LYS A 73 -18.67 -3.40 -5.40
CA LYS A 73 -18.45 -4.02 -6.71
C LYS A 73 -17.42 -5.16 -6.65
N ALA A 74 -16.33 -4.98 -5.89
CA ALA A 74 -15.31 -6.01 -5.71
C ALA A 74 -15.84 -7.21 -4.92
N LYS A 75 -16.71 -6.98 -3.93
CA LYS A 75 -17.39 -8.06 -3.21
C LYS A 75 -18.32 -8.86 -4.13
N GLU A 76 -19.13 -8.17 -4.93
CA GLU A 76 -20.14 -8.80 -5.79
C GLU A 76 -19.52 -9.57 -6.96
N LYS A 77 -18.53 -8.99 -7.64
CA LYS A 77 -17.95 -9.60 -8.87
C LYS A 77 -16.70 -10.44 -8.61
N LEU A 78 -15.84 -10.04 -7.67
CA LEU A 78 -14.59 -10.75 -7.39
C LEU A 78 -14.71 -11.70 -6.19
N GLY A 79 -15.83 -11.67 -5.47
CA GLY A 79 -15.96 -12.36 -4.18
C GLY A 79 -14.92 -11.90 -3.16
N TRP A 80 -14.36 -10.70 -3.33
CA TRP A 80 -13.25 -10.19 -2.53
C TRP A 80 -13.76 -9.30 -1.40
N THR A 81 -13.19 -9.45 -0.21
CA THR A 81 -13.41 -8.56 0.93
C THR A 81 -12.11 -8.50 1.73
N ALA A 82 -11.75 -7.31 2.21
CA ALA A 82 -10.57 -7.16 3.05
C ALA A 82 -10.69 -7.99 4.33
N GLN A 83 -9.62 -8.71 4.69
CA GLN A 83 -9.59 -9.56 5.89
C GLN A 83 -9.08 -8.78 7.11
N TYR A 84 -8.22 -7.78 6.87
CA TYR A 84 -7.61 -6.98 7.92
C TYR A 84 -8.06 -5.52 7.86
N LEU A 85 -8.38 -4.96 9.04
CA LEU A 85 -8.72 -3.55 9.19
C LEU A 85 -7.55 -2.76 9.78
N MET A 86 -7.71 -1.44 9.92
CA MET A 86 -6.66 -0.55 10.42
C MET A 86 -5.99 -1.04 11.71
N PRO A 87 -6.73 -1.47 12.77
CA PRO A 87 -6.09 -1.92 14.00
C PRO A 87 -5.21 -3.16 13.82
N ASP A 88 -5.61 -4.07 12.92
CA ASP A 88 -4.82 -5.26 12.59
C ASP A 88 -3.54 -4.89 11.86
N VAL A 89 -3.63 -3.94 10.92
CA VAL A 89 -2.47 -3.42 10.19
C VAL A 89 -1.49 -2.77 11.17
N ALA A 90 -1.97 -1.90 12.06
CA ALA A 90 -1.14 -1.24 13.08
C ALA A 90 -0.39 -2.29 13.94
N ARG A 91 -1.12 -3.25 14.48
CA ARG A 91 -0.57 -4.35 15.30
C ARG A 91 0.48 -5.17 14.53
N LYS A 92 0.16 -5.63 13.32
CA LYS A 92 1.09 -6.42 12.49
C LYS A 92 2.37 -5.64 12.16
N MET A 93 2.26 -4.33 11.90
CA MET A 93 3.42 -3.49 11.63
C MET A 93 4.33 -3.36 12.87
N VAL A 94 3.74 -3.19 14.06
CA VAL A 94 4.52 -3.12 15.31
C VAL A 94 5.12 -4.49 15.66
N ASP A 95 4.36 -5.57 15.52
CA ASP A 95 4.86 -6.94 15.76
C ASP A 95 6.07 -7.25 14.88
N ALA A 96 6.03 -6.85 13.60
CA ALA A 96 7.15 -7.03 12.67
C ALA A 96 8.38 -6.18 13.06
N LEU A 97 8.17 -5.00 13.62
CA LEU A 97 9.27 -4.15 14.12
C LEU A 97 9.92 -4.74 15.38
N LEU A 98 9.11 -5.24 16.31
CA LEU A 98 9.57 -5.82 17.58
C LEU A 98 10.19 -7.21 17.42
N ASN A 99 9.73 -7.96 16.43
CA ASN A 99 10.29 -9.25 16.08
C ASN A 99 10.59 -9.32 14.57
N PRO A 100 11.77 -8.84 14.15
CA PRO A 100 12.15 -8.77 12.73
C PRO A 100 12.17 -10.14 12.02
N THR A 101 12.24 -11.25 12.78
CA THR A 101 12.18 -12.60 12.21
C THR A 101 10.79 -12.99 11.68
N LEU A 102 9.75 -12.20 11.98
CA LEU A 102 8.39 -12.40 11.47
C LEU A 102 8.17 -11.86 10.06
N LEU A 103 9.12 -11.11 9.50
CA LEU A 103 9.09 -10.77 8.08
C LEU A 103 9.59 -11.98 7.29
N PRO A 104 8.81 -12.56 6.36
CA PRO A 104 9.36 -13.51 5.42
C PRO A 104 10.52 -12.82 4.71
N ALA A 105 11.69 -13.45 4.71
CA ALA A 105 12.84 -12.95 3.98
C ALA A 105 12.40 -12.73 2.53
N ILE A 106 12.34 -11.49 2.09
CA ILE A 106 12.24 -11.18 0.67
C ILE A 106 13.63 -11.50 0.13
N SER A 107 13.87 -12.78 -0.18
CA SER A 107 15.09 -13.22 -0.81
C SER A 107 15.20 -12.50 -2.14
N ALA A 108 16.06 -11.50 -2.21
CA ALA A 108 16.44 -10.79 -3.42
C ALA A 108 17.32 -11.67 -4.34
N THR A 109 16.90 -12.93 -4.56
CA THR A 109 17.46 -13.81 -5.58
C THR A 109 16.46 -13.92 -6.73
N GLY A 110 16.04 -12.77 -7.24
CA GLY A 110 15.61 -12.64 -8.62
C GLY A 110 16.85 -12.38 -9.44
N ASN A 111 17.18 -13.28 -10.36
CA ASN A 111 18.33 -13.19 -11.26
C ASN A 111 18.15 -11.95 -12.18
N GLY A 112 18.55 -10.78 -11.69
CA GLY A 112 18.54 -9.54 -12.43
C GLY A 112 19.76 -9.51 -13.35
N SER A 113 19.62 -10.07 -14.55
CA SER A 113 20.44 -9.63 -15.67
C SER A 113 20.28 -8.11 -15.75
N THR A 114 21.37 -7.38 -15.55
CA THR A 114 21.43 -5.93 -15.73
C THR A 114 20.77 -5.56 -17.06
N PRO A 115 19.80 -4.63 -17.09
CA PRO A 115 19.27 -4.13 -18.35
C PRO A 115 20.44 -3.51 -19.13
N THR A 116 20.77 -4.07 -20.27
CA THR A 116 21.76 -3.51 -21.20
C THR A 116 21.36 -2.07 -21.50
N GLU A 117 22.23 -1.13 -21.15
CA GLU A 117 22.12 0.27 -21.49
C GLU A 117 21.97 0.41 -23.02
N VAL A 118 20.79 0.80 -23.47
CA VAL A 118 20.52 1.07 -24.88
C VAL A 118 21.23 2.37 -25.23
N GLN A 119 22.40 2.26 -25.87
CA GLN A 119 23.10 3.44 -26.40
C GLN A 119 22.21 4.14 -27.43
N PRO A 120 22.06 5.47 -27.36
CA PRO A 120 21.32 6.21 -28.39
C PRO A 120 22.05 6.05 -29.72
N SER A 121 21.36 5.47 -30.71
CA SER A 121 21.86 5.36 -32.07
C SER A 121 22.21 6.75 -32.60
N SER A 122 23.48 6.94 -32.97
CA SER A 122 23.95 8.11 -33.68
C SER A 122 23.08 8.33 -34.93
N LEU A 123 22.26 9.36 -34.92
CA LEU A 123 21.64 9.91 -36.12
C LEU A 123 22.78 10.27 -37.09
N GLY A 124 22.95 9.41 -38.09
CA GLY A 124 23.91 9.62 -39.16
C GLY A 124 23.57 10.93 -39.88
N ALA A 125 24.49 11.88 -39.79
CA ALA A 125 24.61 12.94 -40.78
C ALA A 125 24.92 12.29 -42.14
N GLY A 126 23.93 12.25 -43.02
CA GLY A 126 24.05 11.80 -44.40
C GLY A 126 23.38 12.81 -45.33
N ARG A 127 24.17 13.34 -46.27
CA ARG A 127 23.90 14.50 -47.13
C ARG A 127 22.93 14.18 -48.27
N SER A 128 22.32 15.26 -48.76
CA SER A 128 21.67 15.54 -50.05
C SER A 128 21.79 14.53 -51.21
N ALA A 129 20.67 14.34 -51.90
CA ALA A 129 20.52 14.58 -53.34
C ALA A 129 19.08 15.06 -53.62
#